data_AF-A0A2A6JW69-F1
#
_entry.id   AF-A0A2A6JW69-F1
#
_cell.length_a   1.000
_cell.length_b   1.000
_cell.length_c   1.000
_cell.angle_alpha   90.00
_cell.angle_beta   90.00
_cell.angle_gamma   90.00
#
_symmetry.space_group_name_H-M   'P 1'
#
loop_
_entity.id
_entity.type
_entity.pdbx_description
1 polymer ?
#
loop_
_entity_poly.entity_id
_entity_poly.type
_entity_poly.pdbx_seq_one_letter_code
_entity_poly.pdbx_strand_id
1 'polypeptide(L)'
;MSESLFKRSDFSTKILEILDHVEYRRVESSEDMEEVERLRYKAYKAHDVLALAPKGLLDDSDFDSHAYVFGLYYYGELVSTIRVHYVTPEHRLSQSGGAFPEAMDELLDAGLTLIDPARFAADPELTADMPWVPYLTLRPTIVAAAYFRADRVLQFVRPPHAAFYKRVFYADTVVPGRLAKNYGIDMTLMATNVIEVGRKLLTRYPFFISSASEQRMMFSRNPNDTLPPLTIIPTARFVPPGELGTDLPL
;
A
#
# COMPACT_ATOMS: atom_id res chain seq x y z
N MET A 1 -14.02 31.16 22.51
CA MET A 1 -14.26 31.19 21.06
C MET A 1 -13.91 29.83 20.48
N SER A 2 -14.95 29.09 20.10
CA SER A 2 -15.00 27.89 19.23
C SER A 2 -14.07 26.69 19.51
N GLU A 3 -14.52 25.78 20.38
CA GLU A 3 -14.11 24.36 20.48
C GLU A 3 -14.65 23.51 19.29
N SER A 4 -14.46 23.99 18.06
CA SER A 4 -14.69 23.19 16.84
C SER A 4 -13.37 22.60 16.33
N LEU A 5 -12.56 22.04 17.23
CA LEU A 5 -11.31 21.36 16.88
C LEU A 5 -11.64 19.94 16.39
N PHE A 6 -11.52 19.74 15.07
CA PHE A 6 -11.36 18.45 14.37
C PHE A 6 -12.07 17.24 15.02
N LYS A 7 -13.40 17.19 14.94
CA LYS A 7 -14.14 15.98 15.36
C LYS A 7 -13.82 14.83 14.39
N ARG A 8 -12.92 13.94 14.81
CA ARG A 8 -12.58 12.70 14.08
C ARG A 8 -13.82 11.84 13.90
N SER A 9 -13.93 11.15 12.76
CA SER A 9 -15.02 10.20 12.54
C SER A 9 -14.87 8.98 13.47
N ASP A 10 -16.00 8.42 13.92
CA ASP A 10 -16.04 7.19 14.74
C ASP A 10 -15.24 6.03 14.10
N PHE A 11 -15.33 5.93 12.78
CA PHE A 11 -14.55 4.98 11.99
C PHE A 11 -13.03 5.17 12.14
N SER A 12 -12.54 6.41 12.03
CA SER A 12 -11.10 6.68 12.14
C SER A 12 -10.60 6.45 13.56
N THR A 13 -11.41 6.81 14.56
CA THR A 13 -11.09 6.53 15.98
C THR A 13 -10.90 5.04 16.21
N LYS A 14 -11.84 4.21 15.71
CA LYS A 14 -11.76 2.75 15.81
C LYS A 14 -10.54 2.16 15.09
N ILE A 15 -10.27 2.55 13.85
CA ILE A 15 -9.08 2.03 13.14
C ILE A 15 -7.80 2.44 13.84
N LEU A 16 -7.75 3.68 14.33
CA LEU A 16 -6.62 4.07 15.12
C LEU A 16 -6.50 3.14 16.36
N GLU A 17 -7.57 2.85 17.14
CA GLU A 17 -7.50 1.93 18.32
C GLU A 17 -6.95 0.55 17.93
N ILE A 18 -7.34 0.05 16.75
CA ILE A 18 -6.83 -1.22 16.21
C ILE A 18 -5.30 -1.19 16.00
N LEU A 19 -4.70 -0.01 15.73
CA LEU A 19 -3.25 0.11 15.56
C LEU A 19 -2.45 -0.30 16.81
N ASP A 20 -3.06 -0.30 18.00
CA ASP A 20 -2.40 -0.75 19.24
C ASP A 20 -2.07 -2.24 19.21
N HIS A 21 -2.62 -2.98 18.24
CA HIS A 21 -2.46 -4.42 18.07
C HIS A 21 -1.97 -4.80 16.67
N VAL A 22 -1.54 -3.80 15.89
CA VAL A 22 -1.05 -3.99 14.52
C VAL A 22 0.44 -3.75 14.45
N GLU A 23 1.12 -4.65 13.75
CA GLU A 23 2.52 -4.57 13.41
C GLU A 23 2.70 -4.74 11.90
N TYR A 24 3.64 -3.99 11.30
CA TYR A 24 4.14 -4.32 9.97
C TYR A 24 5.48 -5.02 10.09
N ARG A 25 5.75 -5.96 9.20
CA ARG A 25 7.10 -6.53 9.01
C ARG A 25 7.48 -6.42 7.55
N ARG A 26 8.69 -5.91 7.29
CA ARG A 26 9.26 -5.93 5.94
C ARG A 26 9.87 -7.30 5.70
N VAL A 27 9.38 -7.99 4.68
CA VAL A 27 9.79 -9.34 4.32
C VAL A 27 10.95 -9.22 3.34
N GLU A 28 12.16 -9.57 3.78
CA GLU A 28 13.38 -9.49 2.95
C GLU A 28 14.12 -10.84 2.83
N SER A 29 13.83 -11.81 3.72
CA SER A 29 14.45 -13.13 3.67
C SER A 29 13.59 -14.11 2.85
N SER A 30 14.23 -15.12 2.26
CA SER A 30 13.52 -16.19 1.54
C SER A 30 12.64 -17.04 2.47
N GLU A 31 13.00 -17.16 3.75
CA GLU A 31 12.25 -17.95 4.74
C GLU A 31 10.92 -17.27 5.10
N ASP A 32 10.95 -15.95 5.36
CA ASP A 32 9.74 -15.18 5.66
C ASP A 32 8.80 -15.06 4.44
N MET A 33 9.35 -15.17 3.22
CA MET A 33 8.56 -15.15 1.99
C MET A 33 7.65 -16.37 1.83
N GLU A 34 7.94 -17.51 2.49
CA GLU A 34 7.08 -18.68 2.42
C GLU A 34 5.71 -18.44 3.10
N GLU A 35 5.68 -17.70 4.22
CA GLU A 35 4.42 -17.34 4.88
C GLU A 35 3.58 -16.42 4.00
N VAL A 36 4.23 -15.45 3.34
CA VAL A 36 3.59 -14.55 2.37
C VAL A 36 3.04 -15.34 1.18
N GLU A 37 3.81 -16.28 0.64
CA GLU A 37 3.37 -17.16 -0.44
C GLU A 37 2.15 -17.99 -0.02
N ARG A 38 2.18 -18.63 1.16
CA ARG A 38 1.04 -19.39 1.69
C ARG A 38 -0.22 -18.53 1.83
N LEU A 39 -0.09 -17.31 2.35
CA LEU A 39 -1.22 -16.39 2.48
C LEU A 39 -1.76 -15.97 1.10
N ARG A 40 -0.88 -15.60 0.16
CA ARG A 40 -1.27 -15.27 -1.22
C ARG A 40 -2.02 -16.43 -1.87
N TYR A 41 -1.54 -17.68 -1.71
CA TYR A 41 -2.22 -18.88 -2.20
C TYR A 41 -3.64 -18.97 -1.65
N LYS A 42 -3.78 -18.91 -0.32
CA LYS A 42 -5.06 -19.04 0.38
C LYS A 42 -6.07 -17.99 -0.10
N ALA A 43 -5.65 -16.73 -0.17
CA ALA A 43 -6.49 -15.62 -0.62
C ALA A 43 -6.92 -15.76 -2.08
N TYR A 44 -5.98 -16.07 -2.99
CA TYR A 44 -6.28 -16.17 -4.42
C TYR A 44 -7.13 -17.40 -4.74
N LYS A 45 -6.96 -18.49 -3.99
CA LYS A 45 -7.80 -19.69 -4.08
C LYS A 45 -9.24 -19.39 -3.68
N ALA A 46 -9.44 -18.67 -2.57
CA ALA A 46 -10.77 -18.35 -2.07
C ALA A 46 -11.58 -17.43 -3.01
N HIS A 47 -10.91 -16.71 -3.91
CA HIS A 47 -11.53 -15.79 -4.86
C HIS A 47 -11.48 -16.27 -6.33
N ASP A 48 -11.10 -17.53 -6.59
CA ASP A 48 -10.98 -18.13 -7.92
C ASP A 48 -10.07 -17.35 -8.88
N VAL A 49 -9.03 -16.70 -8.35
CA VAL A 49 -8.05 -15.91 -9.14
C VAL A 49 -6.67 -16.55 -9.19
N LEU A 50 -6.51 -17.81 -8.74
CA LEU A 50 -5.23 -18.54 -8.82
C LEU A 50 -4.67 -18.63 -10.23
N ALA A 51 -5.52 -18.73 -11.25
CA ALA A 51 -5.09 -18.76 -12.65
C ALA A 51 -4.40 -17.44 -13.08
N LEU A 52 -4.54 -16.39 -12.29
CA LEU A 52 -3.93 -15.07 -12.49
C LEU A 52 -2.62 -14.90 -11.71
N ALA A 53 -2.26 -15.88 -10.88
CA ALA A 53 -0.95 -15.92 -10.25
C ALA A 53 0.10 -16.35 -11.29
N PRO A 54 1.34 -15.81 -11.25
CA PRO A 54 2.45 -16.32 -12.04
C PRO A 54 2.72 -17.80 -11.73
N LYS A 55 3.66 -18.40 -12.47
CA LYS A 55 4.24 -19.69 -12.10
C LYS A 55 5.04 -19.50 -10.79
N GLY A 56 4.35 -19.62 -9.65
CA GLY A 56 4.84 -19.23 -8.32
C GLY A 56 4.08 -18.02 -7.79
N LEU A 57 3.81 -17.97 -6.48
CA LEU A 57 3.18 -16.81 -5.84
C LEU A 57 4.19 -15.76 -5.39
N LEU A 58 5.47 -16.09 -5.58
CA LEU A 58 6.62 -15.20 -5.61
C LEU A 58 7.12 -15.12 -7.05
N ASP A 59 7.50 -13.91 -7.49
CA ASP A 59 8.19 -13.67 -8.76
C ASP A 59 9.45 -12.83 -8.53
N ASP A 60 10.34 -12.74 -9.53
CA ASP A 60 11.60 -11.99 -9.41
C ASP A 60 11.38 -10.51 -9.01
N SER A 61 10.21 -9.95 -9.31
CA SER A 61 9.85 -8.58 -8.91
C SER A 61 9.58 -8.46 -7.40
N ASP A 62 9.35 -9.55 -6.67
CA ASP A 62 9.30 -9.50 -5.19
C ASP A 62 10.68 -9.21 -4.57
N PHE A 63 11.77 -9.47 -5.30
CA PHE A 63 13.16 -9.29 -4.86
C PHE A 63 13.85 -8.07 -5.47
N ASP A 64 13.12 -7.25 -6.23
CA ASP A 64 13.65 -6.07 -6.87
C ASP A 64 14.16 -5.03 -5.85
N SER A 65 15.18 -4.27 -6.25
CA SER A 65 15.83 -3.26 -5.39
C SER A 65 14.89 -2.11 -4.98
N HIS A 66 13.79 -1.90 -5.71
CA HIS A 66 12.74 -0.93 -5.40
C HIS A 66 11.43 -1.59 -4.91
N ALA A 67 11.41 -2.92 -4.73
CA ALA A 67 10.30 -3.66 -4.17
C ALA A 67 10.41 -3.83 -2.65
N TYR A 68 9.29 -3.62 -1.96
CA TYR A 68 9.13 -3.78 -0.52
C TYR A 68 7.90 -4.62 -0.26
N VAL A 69 8.08 -5.84 0.25
CA VAL A 69 6.97 -6.72 0.66
C VAL A 69 6.71 -6.52 2.14
N PHE A 70 5.45 -6.25 2.49
CA PHE A 70 5.01 -6.08 3.86
C PHE A 70 4.01 -7.15 4.25
N GLY A 71 4.21 -7.72 5.43
CA GLY A 71 3.17 -8.43 6.19
C GLY A 71 2.49 -7.47 7.16
N LEU A 72 1.16 -7.53 7.23
CA LEU A 72 0.32 -6.91 8.24
C LEU A 72 0.00 -7.99 9.29
N TYR A 73 0.49 -7.79 10.51
CA TYR A 73 0.26 -8.69 11.62
C TYR A 73 -0.74 -8.07 12.59
N TYR A 74 -1.71 -8.87 13.06
CA TYR A 74 -2.70 -8.47 14.04
C TYR A 74 -2.67 -9.46 15.21
N TYR A 75 -2.37 -8.98 16.42
CA TYR A 75 -2.05 -9.84 17.57
C TYR A 75 -0.97 -10.89 17.27
N GLY A 76 0.02 -10.53 16.44
CA GLY A 76 1.13 -11.41 16.06
C GLY A 76 0.84 -12.40 14.93
N GLU A 77 -0.39 -12.45 14.42
CA GLU A 77 -0.80 -13.32 13.30
C GLU A 77 -0.74 -12.57 11.97
N LEU A 78 -0.14 -13.17 10.92
CA LEU A 78 -0.09 -12.58 9.58
C LEU A 78 -1.50 -12.61 8.95
N VAL A 79 -2.18 -11.47 8.93
CA VAL A 79 -3.55 -11.36 8.42
C VAL A 79 -3.63 -10.85 6.98
N SER A 80 -2.62 -10.13 6.51
CA SER A 80 -2.59 -9.60 5.14
C SER A 80 -1.17 -9.28 4.66
N THR A 81 -1.00 -9.16 3.35
CA THR A 81 0.27 -8.77 2.72
C THR A 81 0.05 -7.86 1.52
N ILE A 82 1.06 -7.06 1.22
CA ILE A 82 1.14 -6.22 0.03
C ILE A 82 2.60 -6.09 -0.42
N ARG A 83 2.81 -5.99 -1.73
CA ARG A 83 4.08 -5.52 -2.30
C ARG A 83 3.95 -4.07 -2.71
N VAL A 84 4.97 -3.27 -2.46
CA VAL A 84 5.05 -1.86 -2.86
C VAL A 84 6.29 -1.68 -3.72
N HIS A 85 6.13 -1.20 -4.95
CA HIS A 85 7.24 -0.76 -5.79
C HIS A 85 7.37 0.76 -5.77
N TYR A 86 8.60 1.26 -5.62
CA TYR A 86 8.94 2.65 -5.92
C TYR A 86 9.42 2.76 -7.37
N VAL A 87 8.59 3.32 -8.23
CA VAL A 87 8.84 3.40 -9.67
C VAL A 87 9.32 4.80 -10.01
N THR A 88 10.43 4.90 -10.73
CA THR A 88 11.00 6.18 -11.18
C THR A 88 11.24 6.14 -12.70
N PRO A 89 11.48 7.29 -13.34
CA PRO A 89 11.83 7.33 -14.76
C PRO A 89 13.02 6.42 -15.12
N GLU A 90 13.95 6.21 -14.19
CA GLU A 90 15.15 5.37 -14.32
C GLU A 90 14.93 3.91 -13.90
N HIS A 91 13.93 3.64 -13.04
CA HIS A 91 13.59 2.30 -12.57
C HIS A 91 12.09 2.02 -12.75
N ARG A 92 11.74 1.53 -13.93
CA ARG A 92 10.34 1.42 -14.39
C ARG A 92 9.64 0.09 -14.05
N LEU A 93 10.29 -0.82 -13.32
CA LEU A 93 9.71 -2.13 -13.00
C LEU A 93 8.46 -1.96 -12.10
N SER A 94 7.32 -2.48 -12.56
CA SER A 94 6.04 -2.35 -11.85
C SER A 94 4.99 -3.34 -12.37
N GLN A 95 3.97 -3.64 -11.54
CA GLN A 95 2.83 -4.46 -11.96
C GLN A 95 1.95 -3.71 -12.97
N SER A 96 1.70 -2.43 -12.69
CA SER A 96 0.93 -1.55 -13.58
C SER A 96 1.61 -1.37 -14.95
N GLY A 97 2.95 -1.26 -14.99
CA GLY A 97 3.73 -1.16 -16.23
C GLY A 97 3.57 -2.35 -17.15
N GLY A 98 3.47 -3.56 -16.59
CA GLY A 98 3.19 -4.76 -17.39
C GLY A 98 1.80 -4.74 -18.04
N ALA A 99 0.78 -4.23 -17.32
CA ALA A 99 -0.62 -4.27 -17.79
C ALA A 99 -1.00 -3.09 -18.69
N PHE A 100 -0.49 -1.90 -18.38
CA PHE A 100 -0.83 -0.64 -19.04
C PHE A 100 0.43 0.20 -19.33
N PRO A 101 1.35 -0.30 -20.18
CA PRO A 101 2.64 0.34 -20.43
C PRO A 101 2.51 1.79 -20.90
N GLU A 102 1.64 2.06 -21.87
CA GLU A 102 1.44 3.42 -22.43
C GLU A 102 1.09 4.47 -21.35
N ALA A 103 0.18 4.11 -20.42
CA ALA A 103 -0.24 5.03 -19.36
C ALA A 103 0.85 5.22 -18.29
N MET A 104 1.66 4.19 -18.06
CA MET A 104 2.78 4.26 -17.13
C MET A 104 3.93 5.08 -17.72
N ASP A 105 4.26 4.85 -18.99
CA ASP A 105 5.27 5.61 -19.72
C ASP A 105 4.90 7.09 -19.81
N GLU A 106 3.63 7.45 -20.03
CA GLU A 106 3.19 8.86 -20.01
C GLU A 106 3.50 9.55 -18.68
N LEU A 107 3.24 8.89 -17.54
CA LEU A 107 3.54 9.44 -16.22
C LEU A 107 5.04 9.55 -15.98
N LEU A 108 5.80 8.51 -16.34
CA LEU A 108 7.25 8.44 -16.10
C LEU A 108 8.04 9.36 -17.03
N ASP A 109 7.60 9.53 -18.29
CA ASP A 109 8.19 10.44 -19.27
C ASP A 109 7.92 11.91 -18.91
N ALA A 110 6.84 12.17 -18.14
CA ALA A 110 6.60 13.46 -17.50
C ALA A 110 7.50 13.72 -16.27
N GLY A 111 8.40 12.77 -15.93
CA GLY A 111 9.34 12.87 -14.81
C GLY A 111 8.72 12.52 -13.46
N LEU A 112 7.51 11.96 -13.42
CA LEU A 112 6.84 11.61 -12.17
C LEU A 112 7.40 10.34 -11.57
N THR A 113 7.41 10.30 -10.25
CA THR A 113 7.73 9.12 -9.43
C THR A 113 6.45 8.53 -8.85
N LEU A 114 6.37 7.20 -8.82
CA LEU A 114 5.11 6.48 -8.56
C LEU A 114 5.32 5.44 -7.45
N ILE A 115 4.30 5.26 -6.62
CA ILE A 115 4.16 4.08 -5.75
C ILE A 115 3.19 3.13 -6.41
N ASP A 116 3.66 1.94 -6.80
CA ASP A 116 2.85 0.90 -7.44
C ASP A 116 2.61 -0.28 -6.50
N PRO A 117 1.46 -0.34 -5.80
CA PRO A 117 1.11 -1.49 -4.99
C PRO A 117 0.69 -2.68 -5.85
N ALA A 118 1.09 -3.85 -5.39
CA ALA A 118 0.93 -5.12 -6.06
C ALA A 118 0.61 -6.22 -5.03
N ARG A 119 0.07 -7.35 -5.51
CA ARG A 119 -0.07 -8.57 -4.71
C ARG A 119 -0.79 -8.40 -3.36
N PHE A 120 -1.78 -7.49 -3.28
CA PHE A 120 -2.66 -7.42 -2.12
C PHE A 120 -3.28 -8.81 -1.90
N ALA A 121 -3.11 -9.35 -0.69
CA ALA A 121 -3.81 -10.56 -0.26
C ALA A 121 -4.15 -10.45 1.24
N ALA A 122 -5.30 -10.98 1.63
CA ALA A 122 -5.73 -11.04 3.03
C ALA A 122 -6.22 -12.46 3.31
N ASP A 123 -5.93 -12.98 4.50
CA ASP A 123 -6.38 -14.30 4.90
C ASP A 123 -7.92 -14.29 4.99
N PRO A 124 -8.63 -15.08 4.16
CA PRO A 124 -10.09 -15.03 4.09
C PRO A 124 -10.79 -15.50 5.37
N GLU A 125 -10.12 -16.33 6.18
CA GLU A 125 -10.68 -16.85 7.44
C GLU A 125 -10.43 -15.87 8.59
N LEU A 126 -9.21 -15.31 8.68
CA LEU A 126 -8.86 -14.38 9.76
C LEU A 126 -9.55 -13.02 9.58
N THR A 127 -9.83 -12.62 8.34
CA THR A 127 -10.24 -11.24 8.03
C THR A 127 -11.70 -11.08 7.62
N ALA A 128 -12.51 -12.15 7.65
CA ALA A 128 -13.91 -12.14 7.22
C ALA A 128 -14.74 -11.00 7.86
N ASP A 129 -14.51 -10.75 9.15
CA ASP A 129 -15.22 -9.73 9.93
C ASP A 129 -14.36 -8.48 10.23
N MET A 130 -13.27 -8.28 9.47
CA MET A 130 -12.31 -7.20 9.69
C MET A 130 -12.34 -6.17 8.53
N PRO A 131 -13.37 -5.30 8.44
CA PRO A 131 -13.53 -4.35 7.33
C PRO A 131 -12.43 -3.27 7.27
N TRP A 132 -11.59 -3.18 8.30
CA TRP A 132 -10.45 -2.27 8.39
C TRP A 132 -9.21 -2.81 7.66
N VAL A 133 -9.12 -4.11 7.36
CA VAL A 133 -7.93 -4.73 6.77
C VAL A 133 -7.50 -4.04 5.48
N PRO A 134 -8.37 -3.74 4.49
CA PRO A 134 -7.94 -3.03 3.29
C PRO A 134 -7.29 -1.67 3.55
N TYR A 135 -7.72 -0.95 4.59
CA TYR A 135 -7.16 0.35 4.94
C TYR A 135 -5.74 0.22 5.48
N LEU A 136 -5.50 -0.76 6.36
CA LEU A 136 -4.20 -0.97 6.97
C LEU A 136 -3.25 -1.71 6.03
N THR A 137 -3.71 -2.66 5.22
CA THR A 137 -2.89 -3.27 4.18
C THR A 137 -2.40 -2.23 3.15
N LEU A 138 -3.21 -1.20 2.84
CA LEU A 138 -2.79 -0.13 1.93
C LEU A 138 -1.98 0.97 2.60
N ARG A 139 -1.90 1.01 3.93
CA ARG A 139 -1.17 2.05 4.67
C ARG A 139 0.30 2.19 4.23
N PRO A 140 1.09 1.11 4.05
CA PRO A 140 2.46 1.22 3.57
C PRO A 140 2.60 2.03 2.28
N THR A 141 1.61 2.02 1.38
CA THR A 141 1.66 2.79 0.12
C THR A 141 1.68 4.30 0.34
N ILE A 142 0.95 4.80 1.35
CA ILE A 142 0.92 6.22 1.71
C ILE A 142 2.19 6.61 2.46
N VAL A 143 2.69 5.70 3.32
CA VAL A 143 3.98 5.92 4.01
C VAL A 143 5.14 5.94 3.02
N ALA A 144 5.11 5.07 2.00
CA ALA A 144 6.09 5.05 0.91
C ALA A 144 6.08 6.38 0.14
N ALA A 145 4.89 6.89 -0.20
CA ALA A 145 4.75 8.15 -0.90
C ALA A 145 5.37 9.32 -0.11
N ALA A 146 5.21 9.33 1.21
CA ALA A 146 5.83 10.34 2.07
C ALA A 146 7.36 10.17 2.15
N TYR A 147 7.86 8.94 2.30
CA TYR A 147 9.29 8.66 2.42
C TYR A 147 10.06 8.98 1.13
N PHE A 148 9.60 8.45 0.00
CA PHE A 148 10.24 8.63 -1.30
C PHE A 148 9.90 9.97 -1.96
N ARG A 149 8.96 10.73 -1.37
CA ARG A 149 8.39 11.94 -1.97
C ARG A 149 7.79 11.68 -3.35
N ALA A 150 7.04 10.58 -3.46
CA ALA A 150 6.44 10.18 -4.72
C ALA A 150 5.32 11.14 -5.14
N ASP A 151 5.16 11.34 -6.44
CA ASP A 151 4.11 12.21 -7.00
C ASP A 151 2.74 11.54 -6.98
N ARG A 152 2.70 10.23 -7.26
CA ARG A 152 1.46 9.46 -7.39
C ARG A 152 1.51 8.14 -6.64
N VAL A 153 0.36 7.72 -6.11
CA VAL A 153 0.14 6.34 -5.66
C VAL A 153 -0.85 5.70 -6.62
N LEU A 154 -0.47 4.58 -7.23
CA LEU A 154 -1.29 3.87 -8.22
C LEU A 154 -2.26 2.88 -7.56
N GLN A 155 -3.32 2.55 -8.28
CA GLN A 155 -4.30 1.54 -7.92
C GLN A 155 -4.67 0.74 -9.17
N PHE A 156 -4.00 -0.40 -9.36
CA PHE A 156 -4.33 -1.37 -10.40
C PHE A 156 -5.31 -2.41 -9.87
N VAL A 157 -6.59 -2.26 -10.20
CA VAL A 157 -7.68 -3.02 -9.54
C VAL A 157 -8.76 -3.45 -10.52
N ARG A 158 -9.56 -4.44 -10.10
CA ARG A 158 -10.80 -4.78 -10.82
C ARG A 158 -11.79 -3.62 -10.73
N PRO A 159 -12.58 -3.33 -11.79
CA PRO A 159 -13.53 -2.22 -11.80
C PRO A 159 -14.49 -2.13 -10.59
N PRO A 160 -15.01 -3.23 -10.02
CA PRO A 160 -15.87 -3.16 -8.84
C PRO A 160 -15.21 -2.55 -7.59
N HIS A 161 -13.87 -2.58 -7.51
CA HIS A 161 -13.13 -2.00 -6.39
C HIS A 161 -12.83 -0.50 -6.56
N ALA A 162 -13.01 0.06 -7.76
CA ALA A 162 -12.65 1.45 -8.07
C ALA A 162 -13.35 2.48 -7.16
N ALA A 163 -14.61 2.22 -6.78
CA ALA A 163 -15.38 3.11 -5.91
C ALA A 163 -14.75 3.28 -4.51
N PHE A 164 -14.09 2.23 -3.99
CA PHE A 164 -13.35 2.31 -2.74
C PHE A 164 -12.18 3.29 -2.87
N TYR A 165 -11.36 3.14 -3.91
CA TYR A 165 -10.18 3.96 -4.11
C TYR A 165 -10.50 5.41 -4.43
N LYS A 166 -11.53 5.66 -5.24
CA LYS A 166 -12.04 7.02 -5.49
C LYS A 166 -12.49 7.71 -4.21
N ARG A 167 -13.19 6.98 -3.32
CA ARG A 167 -13.78 7.55 -2.10
C ARG A 167 -12.75 7.76 -0.99
N VAL A 168 -11.83 6.83 -0.81
CA VAL A 168 -10.88 6.82 0.31
C VAL A 168 -9.63 7.61 -0.05
N PHE A 169 -9.05 7.34 -1.23
CA PHE A 169 -7.78 7.92 -1.65
C PHE A 169 -7.92 9.10 -2.61
N TYR A 170 -9.14 9.46 -3.02
CA TYR A 170 -9.37 10.49 -4.05
C TYR A 170 -8.67 10.15 -5.37
N ALA A 171 -8.59 8.86 -5.69
CA ALA A 171 -7.96 8.38 -6.91
C ALA A 171 -8.77 8.77 -8.17
N ASP A 172 -8.07 9.28 -9.17
CA ASP A 172 -8.60 9.55 -10.51
C ASP A 172 -8.39 8.34 -11.41
N THR A 173 -9.35 8.08 -12.31
CA THR A 173 -9.19 7.02 -13.31
C THR A 173 -8.22 7.47 -14.39
N VAL A 174 -7.09 6.76 -14.53
CA VAL A 174 -6.10 6.96 -15.60
C VAL A 174 -6.47 6.11 -16.81
N VAL A 175 -6.79 4.84 -16.57
CA VAL A 175 -7.23 3.90 -17.61
C VAL A 175 -8.59 3.32 -17.19
N PRO A 176 -9.67 3.58 -17.95
CA PRO A 176 -10.96 2.94 -17.71
C PRO A 176 -10.88 1.41 -17.72
N GLY A 177 -11.85 0.75 -17.10
CA GLY A 177 -11.91 -0.71 -17.04
C GLY A 177 -11.82 -1.33 -18.44
N ARG A 178 -10.77 -2.11 -18.69
CA ARG A 178 -10.55 -2.85 -19.93
C ARG A 178 -9.76 -4.13 -19.67
N LEU A 179 -9.84 -5.07 -20.61
CA LEU A 179 -9.10 -6.33 -20.52
C LEU A 179 -7.60 -6.08 -20.40
N ALA A 180 -7.00 -6.45 -19.27
CA ALA A 180 -5.56 -6.38 -19.08
C ALA A 180 -4.91 -7.59 -19.75
N LYS A 181 -4.07 -7.34 -20.77
CA LYS A 181 -3.47 -8.39 -21.62
C LYS A 181 -2.78 -9.51 -20.81
N ASN A 182 -2.11 -9.16 -19.72
CA ASN A 182 -1.33 -10.11 -18.91
C ASN A 182 -2.18 -10.89 -17.90
N TYR A 183 -3.43 -10.48 -17.66
CA TYR A 183 -4.30 -11.06 -16.64
C TYR A 183 -5.57 -11.71 -17.22
N GLY A 184 -5.94 -11.42 -18.47
CA GLY A 184 -7.15 -12.02 -19.06
C GLY A 184 -8.47 -11.65 -18.34
N ILE A 185 -8.44 -10.63 -17.48
CA ILE A 185 -9.60 -10.06 -16.79
C ILE A 185 -9.61 -8.54 -16.92
N ASP A 186 -10.79 -7.94 -16.76
CA ASP A 186 -10.94 -6.50 -16.76
C ASP A 186 -10.28 -5.86 -15.54
N MET A 187 -9.41 -4.91 -15.82
CA MET A 187 -8.70 -4.09 -14.82
C MET A 187 -8.82 -2.63 -15.19
N THR A 188 -8.75 -1.76 -14.18
CA THR A 188 -8.64 -0.31 -14.33
C THR A 188 -7.37 0.15 -13.62
N LEU A 189 -6.74 1.19 -14.17
CA LEU A 189 -5.66 1.90 -13.49
C LEU A 189 -6.22 3.22 -12.96
N MET A 190 -6.03 3.45 -11.67
CA MET A 190 -6.30 4.74 -11.04
C MET A 190 -5.01 5.28 -10.42
N ALA A 191 -4.96 6.58 -10.20
CA ALA A 191 -3.84 7.23 -9.55
C ALA A 191 -4.33 8.30 -8.57
N THR A 192 -3.76 8.28 -7.38
CA THR A 192 -3.94 9.32 -6.36
C THR A 192 -2.83 10.35 -6.53
N ASN A 193 -3.21 11.61 -6.75
CA ASN A 193 -2.29 12.75 -6.75
C ASN A 193 -1.94 13.15 -5.31
N VAL A 194 -0.90 12.56 -4.71
CA VAL A 194 -0.63 12.77 -3.29
C VAL A 194 -0.16 14.18 -2.97
N ILE A 195 0.38 14.90 -3.95
CA ILE A 195 0.72 16.33 -3.83
C ILE A 195 -0.56 17.15 -3.64
N GLU A 196 -1.56 16.90 -4.48
CA GLU A 196 -2.81 17.67 -4.47
C GLU A 196 -3.75 17.27 -3.32
N VAL A 197 -3.92 15.97 -3.08
CA VAL A 197 -4.94 15.46 -2.15
C VAL A 197 -4.38 14.90 -0.85
N GLY A 198 -3.07 14.81 -0.70
CA GLY A 198 -2.42 14.15 0.45
C GLY A 198 -2.83 14.74 1.79
N ARG A 199 -2.84 16.08 1.92
CA ARG A 199 -3.29 16.75 3.15
C ARG A 199 -4.75 16.42 3.49
N LYS A 200 -5.62 16.40 2.48
CA LYS A 200 -7.04 16.08 2.63
C LYS A 200 -7.22 14.61 3.05
N LEU A 201 -6.46 13.71 2.45
CA LEU A 201 -6.41 12.28 2.78
C LEU A 201 -6.01 12.07 4.25
N LEU A 202 -4.86 12.61 4.68
CA LEU A 202 -4.34 12.43 6.03
C LEU A 202 -5.23 13.08 7.10
N THR A 203 -5.85 14.22 6.79
CA THR A 203 -6.81 14.87 7.70
C THR A 203 -8.05 14.01 7.91
N ARG A 204 -8.57 13.39 6.83
CA ARG A 204 -9.77 12.55 6.88
C ARG A 204 -9.51 11.19 7.52
N TYR A 205 -8.34 10.63 7.26
CA TYR A 205 -7.95 9.27 7.66
C TYR A 205 -6.59 9.33 8.36
N PRO A 206 -6.57 9.79 9.63
CA PRO A 206 -5.32 10.02 10.38
C PRO A 206 -4.52 8.76 10.64
N PHE A 207 -5.10 7.56 10.51
CA PHE A 207 -4.35 6.31 10.57
C PHE A 207 -3.38 6.11 9.38
N PHE A 208 -3.40 6.97 8.36
CA PHE A 208 -2.37 7.04 7.32
C PHE A 208 -1.17 7.94 7.67
N ILE A 209 -1.23 8.71 8.76
CA ILE A 209 -0.11 9.55 9.21
C ILE A 209 1.06 8.68 9.66
N SER A 210 2.29 9.04 9.31
CA SER A 210 3.51 8.37 9.79
C SER A 210 4.49 9.40 10.32
N SER A 211 5.47 8.94 11.09
CA SER A 211 6.62 9.74 11.51
C SER A 211 7.84 9.43 10.64
N ALA A 212 8.84 10.30 10.67
CA ALA A 212 10.10 10.09 9.94
C ALA A 212 10.82 8.80 10.37
N SER A 213 10.73 8.40 11.64
CA SER A 213 11.31 7.16 12.13
C SER A 213 10.57 5.94 11.59
N GLU A 214 9.23 5.95 11.59
CA GLU A 214 8.43 4.87 10.98
C GLU A 214 8.75 4.71 9.50
N GLN A 215 8.80 5.81 8.75
CA GLN A 215 9.14 5.82 7.33
C GLN A 215 10.52 5.18 7.07
N ARG A 216 11.54 5.57 7.86
CA ARG A 216 12.87 4.97 7.76
C ARG A 216 12.86 3.48 8.10
N MET A 217 12.16 3.07 9.15
CA MET A 217 12.04 1.64 9.50
C MET A 217 11.37 0.83 8.38
N MET A 218 10.39 1.41 7.68
CA MET A 218 9.73 0.74 6.55
C MET A 218 10.60 0.67 5.29
N PHE A 219 11.29 1.75 4.93
CA PHE A 219 11.82 1.88 3.56
C PHE A 219 13.33 2.11 3.46
N SER A 220 14.04 2.35 4.57
CA SER A 220 15.51 2.45 4.54
C SER A 220 16.12 1.10 4.18
N ARG A 221 17.05 1.10 3.21
CA ARG A 221 17.97 0.01 2.89
C ARG A 221 19.41 0.52 3.05
N ASN A 222 19.75 1.03 4.23
CA ASN A 222 21.09 1.55 4.47
C ASN A 222 22.07 0.36 4.53
N PRO A 223 23.18 0.35 3.77
CA PRO A 223 24.14 -0.77 3.79
C PRO A 223 24.76 -1.05 5.16
N ASN A 224 24.70 -0.08 6.08
CA ASN A 224 25.17 -0.20 7.46
C ASN A 224 24.10 -0.76 8.43
N ASP A 225 22.85 -0.93 7.98
CA ASP A 225 21.81 -1.58 8.79
C ASP A 225 22.08 -3.09 8.76
N THR A 226 22.36 -3.69 9.92
CA THR A 226 22.80 -5.09 9.99
C THR A 226 21.67 -6.10 9.73
N LEU A 227 20.41 -5.71 9.99
CA LEU A 227 19.18 -6.47 9.72
C LEU A 227 17.99 -5.50 9.58
N PRO A 228 16.97 -5.80 8.76
CA PRO A 228 15.72 -5.03 8.77
C PRO A 228 15.06 -5.06 10.15
N PRO A 229 14.28 -4.04 10.52
CA PRO A 229 13.49 -4.06 11.75
C PRO A 229 12.56 -5.28 11.77
N LEU A 230 12.65 -6.08 12.84
CA LEU A 230 11.80 -7.27 13.03
C LEU A 230 10.31 -6.92 13.10
N THR A 231 9.98 -5.76 13.67
CA THR A 231 8.61 -5.25 13.84
C THR A 231 8.62 -3.74 13.66
N ILE A 232 7.61 -3.22 12.95
CA ILE A 232 7.39 -1.80 12.71
C ILE A 232 6.02 -1.42 13.27
N ILE A 233 6.02 -0.60 14.33
CA ILE A 233 4.81 -0.14 15.00
C ILE A 233 4.29 1.13 14.33
N PRO A 234 3.00 1.20 13.94
CA PRO A 234 2.42 2.39 13.34
C PRO A 234 2.43 3.59 14.29
N THR A 235 2.98 4.72 13.86
CA THR A 235 3.15 5.88 14.75
C THR A 235 1.98 6.86 14.72
N ALA A 236 1.03 6.68 13.81
CA ALA A 236 -0.19 7.49 13.68
C ALA A 236 -0.92 7.71 15.01
N ARG A 237 -0.80 6.74 15.92
CA ARG A 237 -1.44 6.75 17.23
C ARG A 237 -0.86 7.72 18.23
N PHE A 238 0.42 8.02 18.07
CA PHE A 238 1.19 8.87 18.97
C PHE A 238 1.31 10.31 18.45
N VAL A 239 0.80 10.59 17.25
CA VAL A 239 0.82 11.94 16.67
C VAL A 239 -0.26 12.83 17.32
N PRO A 240 0.10 14.02 17.81
CA PRO A 240 -0.85 14.96 18.40
C PRO A 240 -2.02 15.29 17.47
N PRO A 241 -3.24 15.50 18.00
CA PRO A 241 -4.38 15.93 17.19
C PRO A 241 -4.09 17.21 16.41
N GLY A 242 -4.27 17.16 15.09
CA GLY A 242 -4.05 18.31 14.19
C GLY A 242 -2.67 18.34 13.52
N GLU A 243 -1.72 17.52 13.97
CA GLU A 243 -0.46 17.29 13.27
C GLU A 243 -0.62 16.19 12.22
N LEU A 244 0.10 16.34 11.10
CA LEU A 244 0.13 15.35 10.02
C LEU A 244 1.35 14.42 10.11
N GLY A 245 2.14 14.53 11.18
CA GLY A 245 3.42 13.83 11.33
C GLY A 245 4.44 14.33 10.31
N THR A 246 5.10 13.41 9.61
CA THR A 246 5.90 13.77 8.42
C THR A 246 4.98 14.04 7.24
N ASP A 247 5.13 15.21 6.63
CA ASP A 247 4.32 15.65 5.51
C ASP A 247 4.51 14.74 4.28
N LEU A 248 3.40 14.38 3.62
CA LEU A 248 3.44 13.99 2.20
C LEU A 248 4.05 15.16 1.41
N PRO A 249 4.78 14.91 0.30
CA PRO A 249 5.31 15.99 -0.52
C PRO A 249 4.18 17.00 -0.83
N LEU A 250 4.40 18.25 -0.42
CA LEU A 250 3.55 19.40 -0.72
C LEU A 250 3.99 20.05 -2.02
#